data_AF-A0A7C5RE74-F1
#
_entry.id   AF-A0A7C5RE74-F1
#
_cell.length_a   1.000
_cell.length_b   1.000
_cell.length_c   1.000
_cell.angle_alpha   90.00
_cell.angle_beta   90.00
_cell.angle_gamma   90.00
#
_symmetry.space_group_name_H-M   'P 1'
#
loop_
_entity.id
_entity.type
_entity.pdbx_description
1 polymer ?
#
loop_
_entity_poly.entity_id
_entity_poly.type
_entity_poly.pdbx_seq_one_letter_code
_entity_poly.pdbx_strand_id
1 'polypeptide(L)' 'MGIAGTGPFYLVLLPQAVPDWWPKVERFLPEFPRRYEVRFYPDGSRAVVCGDLEALKVWYKRVLRG' A
#
# COMPACT_ATOMS: atom_id res chain seq x y z
N MET A 1 -9.44 0.95 -2.40
CA MET A 1 -8.00 1.21 -2.19
C MET A 1 -7.61 2.36 -3.10
N GLY A 2 -6.79 3.31 -2.64
CA GLY A 2 -6.43 4.49 -3.41
C GLY A 2 -5.12 5.10 -2.94
N ILE A 3 -4.50 5.93 -3.78
CA ILE A 3 -3.26 6.64 -3.47
C ILE A 3 -3.58 8.09 -3.08
N ALA A 4 -3.03 8.58 -1.97
CA ALA A 4 -3.22 9.96 -1.49
C ALA A 4 -1.87 10.67 -1.16
N GLY A 5 -1.81 11.99 -1.35
CA GLY A 5 -0.73 12.88 -0.86
C GLY A 5 -0.06 13.80 -1.91
N THR A 6 0.52 14.92 -1.45
CA THR A 6 1.50 15.79 -2.15
C THR A 6 2.94 15.65 -1.60
N GLY A 7 3.11 14.77 -0.61
CA GLY A 7 4.36 14.30 0.01
C GLY A 7 4.33 12.77 0.09
N PRO A 8 4.87 12.09 1.12
CA PRO A 8 4.89 10.62 1.15
C PRO A 8 3.53 10.06 0.72
N PHE A 9 3.53 9.21 -0.30
CA PHE A 9 2.33 8.72 -0.95
C PHE A 9 1.84 7.48 -0.24
N TYR A 10 0.53 7.42 0.01
CA TYR A 10 -0.07 6.35 0.80
C TYR A 10 -0.94 5.46 -0.07
N LEU A 11 -0.67 4.16 -0.11
CA LEU A 11 -1.66 3.17 -0.53
C LEU A 11 -2.46 2.74 0.71
N VAL A 12 -3.68 3.25 0.85
CA VAL A 12 -4.51 3.00 2.04
C VAL A 12 -5.54 1.90 1.79
N LEU A 13 -5.59 0.96 2.73
CA LEU A 13 -6.64 -0.03 2.91
C LEU A 13 -7.48 0.37 4.13
N LEU A 14 -8.75 0.68 3.86
CA LEU A 14 -9.74 0.89 4.91
C LEU A 14 -10.00 -0.42 5.66
N PRO A 15 -10.50 -0.37 6.92
CA PRO A 15 -10.55 -1.53 7.79
C PRO A 15 -11.32 -2.71 7.18
N GLN A 16 -12.43 -2.41 6.48
CA GLN A 16 -13.26 -3.42 5.81
C GLN A 16 -12.58 -4.14 4.64
N ALA A 17 -11.54 -3.54 4.05
CA ALA A 17 -10.80 -4.13 2.92
C ALA A 17 -9.52 -4.86 3.37
N VAL A 18 -9.10 -4.68 4.63
CA VAL A 18 -7.87 -5.27 5.17
C VAL A 18 -7.89 -6.80 5.10
N PRO A 19 -8.96 -7.52 5.51
CA PRO A 19 -8.96 -8.98 5.46
C PRO A 19 -8.74 -9.55 4.05
N ASP A 20 -9.34 -8.92 3.05
CA ASP A 20 -9.30 -9.40 1.66
C ASP A 20 -7.99 -9.03 0.94
N TRP A 21 -7.45 -7.85 1.23
CA TRP A 21 -6.35 -7.29 0.43
C TRP A 21 -5.00 -7.32 1.14
N TRP A 22 -4.96 -7.25 2.47
CA TRP A 22 -3.71 -7.15 3.19
C TRP A 22 -2.80 -8.37 3.01
N PRO A 23 -3.29 -9.63 3.07
CA PRO A 23 -2.43 -10.80 2.82
C PRO A 23 -1.76 -10.76 1.43
N LYS A 24 -2.48 -10.24 0.43
CA LYS A 24 -1.94 -10.04 -0.92
C LYS A 24 -0.90 -8.93 -0.92
N VAL A 25 -1.21 -7.77 -0.35
CA VAL A 25 -0.26 -6.65 -0.22
C VAL A 25 1.04 -7.10 0.46
N GLU A 26 0.96 -7.80 1.60
CA GLU A 26 2.12 -8.30 2.33
C GLU A 26 2.99 -9.23 1.50
N ARG A 27 2.37 -10.15 0.74
CA ARG A 27 3.10 -11.05 -0.16
C ARG A 27 3.95 -10.32 -1.19
N PHE A 28 3.48 -9.16 -1.67
CA PHE A 28 4.16 -8.37 -2.70
C PHE A 28 5.08 -7.28 -2.13
N LEU A 29 5.10 -7.03 -0.81
CA LEU A 29 5.97 -6.03 -0.17
C LEU A 29 7.48 -6.28 -0.44
N PRO A 30 8.00 -7.52 -0.42
CA PRO A 30 9.41 -7.78 -0.75
C PRO A 30 9.81 -7.36 -2.17
N GLU A 31 8.85 -7.30 -3.10
CA GLU A 31 9.09 -6.91 -4.50
C GLU A 31 9.02 -5.39 -4.73
N PHE A 32 8.71 -4.60 -3.69
CA PHE A 32 8.56 -3.17 -3.83
C PHE A 32 9.94 -2.49 -3.98
N PRO A 33 10.25 -1.82 -5.11
CA PRO A 33 11.63 -1.47 -5.45
C PRO A 33 12.16 -0.21 -4.75
N ARG A 34 11.41 0.33 -3.78
CA ARG A 34 11.71 1.59 -3.09
C ARG A 34 11.64 1.41 -1.59
N ARG A 35 12.28 2.30 -0.84
CA ARG A 35 12.09 2.37 0.61
C ARG A 35 10.63 2.69 0.90
N TYR A 36 10.04 1.93 1.82
CA TYR A 36 8.66 2.09 2.23
C TYR A 36 8.52 1.97 3.74
N GLU A 37 7.41 2.48 4.25
CA GLU A 37 6.93 2.23 5.61
C GLU A 37 5.58 1.53 5.54
N VAL A 38 5.31 0.67 6.52
CA VAL A 38 3.97 0.14 6.76
C VAL A 38 3.41 0.83 7.99
N ARG A 39 2.21 1.38 7.87
CA ARG A 39 1.50 2.04 8.98
C ARG A 39 0.22 1.29 9.31
N PHE A 40 0.00 1.11 10.61
CA PHE A 40 -1.20 0.55 11.20
C PHE A 40 -1.92 1.67 11.95
N TYR A 41 -3.21 1.81 11.71
CA TYR A 41 -4.02 2.86 12.31
C TYR A 41 -4.99 2.27 13.35
N PRO A 42 -5.38 3.05 14.39
CA PRO A 42 -6.28 2.57 15.44
C PRO A 42 -7.67 2.14 14.95
N ASP A 43 -8.14 2.69 13.82
CA ASP A 43 -9.41 2.33 13.18
C ASP A 43 -9.35 0.95 12.48
N GLY A 44 -8.16 0.32 12.43
CA GLY A 44 -7.92 -0.93 11.73
C GLY A 44 -7.45 -0.75 10.29
N SER A 45 -7.36 0.49 9.79
CA SER A 45 -6.79 0.78 8.48
C SER A 45 -5.31 0.43 8.44
N ARG A 46 -4.81 0.13 7.24
CA ARG A 46 -3.39 -0.12 6.98
C ARG A 46 -2.94 0.67 5.77
N ALA A 47 -1.70 1.14 5.78
CA ALA A 47 -1.13 1.83 4.62
C ALA A 47 0.30 1.42 4.33
N VAL A 48 0.63 1.38 3.05
CA VAL A 48 2.02 1.39 2.56
C VAL A 48 2.36 2.81 2.15
N VAL A 49 3.46 3.34 2.69
CA VAL A 49 3.89 4.72 2.49
C VAL A 49 5.21 4.75 1.73
N CYS A 50 5.29 5.53 0.66
CA CYS A 50 6.50 5.64 -0.16
C CYS A 50 6.71 7.08 -0.65
N GLY A 51 7.96 7.52 -0.78
CA GLY A 51 8.29 8.84 -1.35
C GLY A 51 8.17 8.94 -2.88
N ASP A 52 7.92 7.83 -3.57
CA ASP A 52 7.88 7.76 -5.04
C ASP A 52 6.49 7.29 -5.51
N LEU A 53 5.69 8.23 -6.03
CA LEU A 53 4.31 7.98 -6.47
C LEU A 53 4.25 7.00 -7.64
N GLU A 54 5.15 7.11 -8.60
CA GLU A 54 5.12 6.27 -9.79
C GLU A 54 5.53 4.85 -9.46
N ALA A 55 6.54 4.66 -8.61
CA ALA A 55 6.86 3.34 -8.07
C ALA A 55 5.65 2.73 -7.34
N LEU A 56 4.97 3.49 -6.48
CA LEU A 56 3.79 3.03 -5.74
C LEU A 56 2.64 2.64 -6.68
N LYS A 57 2.36 3.43 -7.74
CA LYS A 57 1.34 3.11 -8.76
C LYS A 57 1.68 1.84 -9.53
N VAL A 58 2.92 1.71 -10.01
CA VAL A 58 3.36 0.55 -10.81
C VAL A 58 3.28 -0.72 -9.97
N TRP A 59 3.79 -0.68 -8.75
CA TRP A 59 3.71 -1.80 -7.82
C TRP A 59 2.27 -2.14 -7.46
N TYR A 60 1.43 -1.14 -7.16
CA TYR A 60 0.01 -1.36 -6.89
C TYR A 60 -0.71 -2.09 -8.03
N LYS A 61 -0.43 -1.74 -9.29
CA LYS A 61 -0.98 -2.47 -10.45
C LYS A 61 -0.55 -3.94 -10.49
N ARG A 62 0.65 -4.28 -10.04
CA ARG A 62 1.11 -5.67 -9.91
C ARG A 62 0.34 -6.41 -8.82
N VAL A 63 0.18 -5.78 -7.65
CA VAL A 63 -0.65 -6.33 -6.56
C VAL A 63 -2.09 -6.59 -7.03
N LEU A 64 -2.67 -5.71 -7.85
CA LEU A 64 -4.01 -5.95 -8.41
C LEU A 64 -4.05 -7.19 -9.32
N ARG A 65 -3.01 -7.42 -10.13
CA ARG A 65 -2.94 -8.56 -11.06
C ARG A 65 -2.73 -9.90 -10.36
N GLY A 66 -1.99 -9.91 -9.25
CA GLY A 66 -1.71 -11.10 -8.45
C GLY A 66 -0.66 -12.03 -9.02
#